data_AF-A0A945Y1N9-F1
#
_entry.id   AF-A0A945Y1N9-F1
#
_cell.length_a   1.000
_cell.length_b   1.000
_cell.length_c   1.000
_cell.angle_alpha   90.00
_cell.angle_beta   90.00
_cell.angle_gamma   90.00
#
_symmetry.space_group_name_H-M   'P 1'
#
loop_
_entity.id
_entity.type
_entity.pdbx_description
1 polymer ?
#
loop_
_entity_poly.entity_id
_entity_poly.type
_entity_poly.pdbx_seq_one_letter_code
_entity_poly.pdbx_strand_id
1 'polypeptide(L)'
;MATAQPVLAPRIAPSTPGARPLKAAPRRAPLQVVRPDTRIRTAGAIGTTVLLIIFTTLFVLAAVHAVLVQGQAQIDAINAQNVVLETTVTKARASLAAADSPEGLAAQAAAAGLVESGSLVMLMPVADGALATPTGADPFGSGVDR
;
A
#
# COMPACT_ATOMS: atom_id res chain seq x y z
N MET A 1 -106.82 -8.35 -88.05
CA MET A 1 -105.50 -7.69 -87.81
C MET A 1 -104.67 -8.63 -86.96
N ALA A 2 -103.50 -8.99 -87.48
CA ALA A 2 -102.58 -9.98 -86.95
C ALA A 2 -101.70 -9.40 -85.84
N THR A 3 -101.26 -10.26 -84.91
CA THR A 3 -99.86 -10.28 -84.42
C THR A 3 -99.59 -11.61 -83.75
N ALA A 4 -98.80 -12.45 -84.42
CA ALA A 4 -98.19 -13.65 -83.87
C ALA A 4 -96.94 -13.26 -83.06
N GLN A 5 -96.75 -13.86 -81.89
CA GLN A 5 -95.49 -13.79 -81.15
C GLN A 5 -94.65 -15.06 -81.39
N PRO A 6 -93.36 -14.94 -81.71
CA PRO A 6 -92.49 -16.09 -81.95
C PRO A 6 -91.88 -16.64 -80.64
N VAL A 7 -91.78 -17.97 -80.60
CA VAL A 7 -91.11 -18.78 -79.58
C VAL A 7 -89.59 -18.65 -79.74
N LEU A 8 -88.87 -18.33 -78.65
CA LEU A 8 -87.41 -18.38 -78.58
C LEU A 8 -86.92 -19.53 -77.69
N ALA A 9 -86.04 -20.37 -78.24
CA ALA A 9 -85.13 -21.27 -77.53
C ALA A 9 -83.85 -21.40 -78.37
N PRO A 10 -82.72 -21.92 -77.87
CA PRO A 10 -82.07 -21.82 -76.56
C PRO A 10 -80.64 -21.22 -76.69
N ARG A 11 -79.94 -20.91 -75.59
CA ARG A 11 -78.49 -20.64 -75.64
C ARG A 11 -77.74 -21.39 -74.55
N ILE A 12 -77.16 -22.53 -74.93
CA ILE A 12 -76.23 -23.31 -74.11
C ILE A 12 -74.89 -22.57 -74.13
N ALA A 13 -74.38 -22.19 -72.97
CA ALA A 13 -73.05 -21.58 -72.81
C ALA A 13 -71.97 -22.67 -72.62
N PRO A 14 -70.78 -22.55 -73.23
CA PRO A 14 -69.69 -23.50 -73.05
C PRO A 14 -68.95 -23.26 -71.72
N SER A 15 -68.61 -24.34 -71.02
CA SER A 15 -67.84 -24.37 -69.78
C SER A 15 -66.34 -24.17 -70.04
N THR A 16 -65.76 -23.12 -69.46
CA THR A 16 -64.31 -22.86 -69.45
C THR A 16 -63.63 -23.73 -68.38
N PRO A 17 -62.52 -24.45 -68.65
CA PRO A 17 -61.83 -25.24 -67.63
C PRO A 17 -61.13 -24.33 -66.62
N GLY A 18 -61.52 -24.42 -65.35
CA GLY A 18 -60.98 -23.63 -64.25
C GLY A 18 -59.49 -23.93 -63.96
N ALA A 19 -58.72 -22.85 -63.86
CA ALA A 19 -57.31 -22.84 -63.50
C ALA A 19 -57.05 -23.40 -62.09
N ARG A 20 -55.93 -24.12 -61.94
CA ARG A 20 -55.47 -24.74 -60.69
C ARG A 20 -54.92 -23.65 -59.74
N PRO A 21 -55.38 -23.57 -58.47
CA PRO A 21 -54.89 -22.52 -57.56
C PRO A 21 -53.48 -22.83 -57.06
N LEU A 22 -52.57 -21.86 -57.23
CA LEU A 22 -51.23 -21.85 -56.62
C LEU A 22 -51.36 -21.74 -55.09
N LYS A 23 -50.64 -22.62 -54.38
CA LYS A 23 -50.59 -22.69 -52.91
C LYS A 23 -50.10 -21.35 -52.34
N ALA A 24 -50.93 -20.69 -51.55
CA ALA A 24 -50.60 -19.41 -50.90
C ALA A 24 -49.43 -19.57 -49.91
N ALA A 25 -48.43 -18.69 -50.00
CA ALA A 25 -47.32 -18.63 -49.06
C ALA A 25 -47.81 -18.17 -47.66
N PRO A 26 -47.23 -18.68 -46.56
CA PRO A 26 -47.66 -18.34 -45.21
C PRO A 26 -47.40 -16.86 -44.91
N ARG A 27 -48.48 -16.10 -44.66
CA ARG A 27 -48.44 -14.71 -44.21
C ARG A 27 -47.78 -14.65 -42.83
N ARG A 28 -46.58 -14.06 -42.72
CA ARG A 28 -45.93 -13.79 -41.43
C ARG A 28 -46.80 -12.83 -40.60
N ALA A 29 -47.08 -13.20 -39.36
CA ALA A 29 -47.86 -12.36 -38.44
C ALA A 29 -47.14 -11.02 -38.17
N PRO A 30 -47.86 -9.89 -38.09
CA PRO A 30 -47.26 -8.59 -37.85
C PRO A 30 -46.62 -8.56 -36.46
N LEU A 31 -45.32 -8.21 -36.41
CA LEU A 31 -44.58 -8.03 -35.16
C LEU A 31 -45.22 -6.91 -34.33
N GLN A 32 -45.74 -7.25 -33.15
CA GLN A 32 -46.21 -6.25 -32.19
C GLN A 32 -45.03 -5.69 -31.41
N VAL A 33 -44.87 -4.38 -31.48
CA VAL A 33 -43.89 -3.64 -30.68
C VAL A 33 -44.43 -3.53 -29.25
N VAL A 34 -43.97 -4.42 -28.38
CA VAL A 34 -44.22 -4.33 -26.93
C VAL A 34 -43.47 -3.11 -26.41
N ARG A 35 -44.20 -2.17 -25.79
CA ARG A 35 -43.57 -1.03 -25.13
C ARG A 35 -42.75 -1.53 -23.95
N PRO A 36 -41.47 -1.14 -23.83
CA PRO A 36 -40.64 -1.59 -22.73
C PRO A 36 -41.22 -1.11 -21.41
N ASP A 37 -41.41 -2.04 -20.47
CA ASP A 37 -41.91 -1.73 -19.14
C ASP A 37 -40.84 -0.94 -18.37
N THR A 38 -41.16 0.32 -18.06
CA THR A 38 -40.24 1.23 -17.37
C THR A 38 -39.93 0.78 -15.96
N ARG A 39 -40.81 0.01 -15.31
CA ARG A 39 -40.61 -0.53 -13.97
C ARG A 39 -39.47 -1.54 -13.90
N ILE A 40 -39.34 -2.38 -14.94
CA ILE A 40 -38.25 -3.37 -15.02
C ILE A 40 -36.90 -2.66 -15.18
N ARG A 41 -36.88 -1.58 -15.97
CA ARG A 41 -35.67 -0.75 -16.15
C ARG A 41 -35.26 -0.02 -14.88
N THR A 42 -36.20 0.58 -14.14
CA THR A 42 -35.89 1.28 -12.88
C THR A 42 -35.48 0.31 -11.77
N ALA A 43 -36.15 -0.84 -11.65
CA ALA A 43 -35.75 -1.88 -10.70
C ALA A 43 -34.34 -2.42 -11.01
N GLY A 44 -34.03 -2.65 -12.29
CA GLY A 44 -32.69 -3.01 -12.74
C GLY A 44 -31.66 -1.93 -12.39
N ALA A 45 -31.96 -0.66 -12.66
CA ALA A 45 -31.05 0.46 -12.37
C ALA A 45 -30.76 0.61 -10.87
N ILE A 46 -31.78 0.47 -10.01
CA ILE A 46 -31.63 0.51 -8.56
C ILE A 46 -30.77 -0.67 -8.09
N GLY A 47 -31.06 -1.88 -8.56
CA GLY A 47 -30.27 -3.07 -8.24
C GLY A 47 -28.80 -2.92 -8.63
N THR A 48 -28.53 -2.42 -9.83
CA THR A 48 -27.15 -2.16 -10.27
C THR A 48 -26.46 -1.10 -9.42
N THR A 49 -27.18 -0.06 -9.01
CA THR A 49 -26.63 1.02 -8.16
C THR A 49 -26.24 0.48 -6.79
N VAL A 50 -27.13 -0.30 -6.16
CA VAL A 50 -26.86 -0.94 -4.87
C VAL A 50 -25.66 -1.88 -4.96
N LEU A 51 -25.59 -2.70 -6.02
CA LEU A 51 -24.46 -3.60 -6.22
C LEU A 51 -23.14 -2.83 -6.39
N LEU A 52 -23.17 -1.72 -7.14
CA LEU A 52 -22.01 -0.85 -7.35
C LEU A 52 -21.54 -0.24 -6.03
N ILE A 53 -22.47 0.23 -5.19
CA ILE A 53 -22.14 0.77 -3.87
C ILE A 53 -21.48 -0.30 -3.01
N ILE A 54 -22.10 -1.49 -2.87
CA ILE A 54 -21.56 -2.59 -2.08
C ILE A 54 -20.17 -2.98 -2.57
N PHE A 55 -20.02 -3.17 -3.88
CA PHE A 55 -18.74 -3.50 -4.50
C PHE A 55 -17.67 -2.45 -4.19
N THR A 56 -18.00 -1.16 -4.37
CA THR A 56 -17.07 -0.06 -4.13
C THR A 56 -16.66 -0.01 -2.66
N THR A 57 -17.61 -0.18 -1.73
CA THR A 57 -17.32 -0.21 -0.30
C THR A 57 -16.38 -1.36 0.07
N LEU A 58 -16.66 -2.57 -0.43
CA LEU A 58 -15.80 -3.75 -0.20
C LEU A 58 -14.42 -3.57 -0.83
N PHE A 59 -14.35 -2.99 -2.03
CA PHE A 59 -13.09 -2.71 -2.72
C PHE A 59 -12.24 -1.71 -1.95
N VAL A 60 -12.83 -0.61 -1.47
CA VAL A 60 -12.12 0.37 -0.63
C VAL A 60 -11.63 -0.27 0.66
N LEU A 61 -12.47 -1.08 1.32
CA LEU A 61 -12.07 -1.79 2.54
C LEU A 61 -10.88 -2.73 2.28
N ALA A 62 -10.93 -3.52 1.19
CA ALA A 62 -9.84 -4.40 0.80
C ALA A 62 -8.55 -3.63 0.46
N ALA A 63 -8.66 -2.50 -0.25
CA ALA A 63 -7.52 -1.64 -0.56
C ALA A 63 -6.88 -1.06 0.71
N VAL A 64 -7.69 -0.59 1.67
CA VAL A 64 -7.20 -0.12 2.97
C VAL A 64 -6.50 -1.26 3.71
N HIS A 65 -7.07 -2.46 3.76
CA HIS A 65 -6.41 -3.61 4.38
C HIS A 65 -5.08 -3.97 3.70
N ALA A 66 -5.03 -3.94 2.37
CA ALA A 66 -3.78 -4.20 1.63
C ALA A 66 -2.70 -3.15 1.97
N VAL A 67 -3.07 -1.87 1.99
CA VAL A 67 -2.16 -0.77 2.35
C VAL A 67 -1.74 -0.84 3.82
N LEU A 68 -2.63 -1.23 4.74
CA LEU A 68 -2.31 -1.40 6.16
C LEU A 68 -1.29 -2.52 6.38
N VAL A 69 -1.45 -3.67 5.71
CA VAL A 69 -0.50 -4.79 5.79
C VAL A 69 0.86 -4.40 5.22
N GLN A 70 0.88 -3.68 4.10
CA GLN A 70 2.11 -3.18 3.50
C GLN A 70 2.77 -2.09 4.38
N GLY A 71 1.96 -1.26 5.02
CA GLY A 71 2.41 -0.24 5.97
C GLY A 71 3.04 -0.84 7.22
N GLN A 72 2.47 -1.92 7.77
CA GLN A 72 3.06 -2.64 8.90
C GLN A 72 4.44 -3.22 8.54
N ALA A 73 4.58 -3.83 7.36
CA ALA A 73 5.86 -4.34 6.89
C ALA A 73 6.93 -3.24 6.77
N GLN A 74 6.54 -2.04 6.33
CA GLN A 74 7.47 -0.91 6.21
C GLN A 74 7.87 -0.33 7.57
N ILE A 75 6.92 -0.21 8.51
CA ILE A 75 7.19 0.24 9.88
C ILE A 75 8.11 -0.76 10.59
N ASP A 76 7.88 -2.06 10.44
CA ASP A 76 8.70 -3.11 11.03
C ASP A 76 10.14 -3.07 10.48
N ALA A 77 10.29 -2.85 9.18
CA ALA A 77 11.61 -2.71 8.55
C ALA A 77 12.39 -1.49 9.08
N ILE A 78 11.71 -0.36 9.31
CA ILE A 78 12.33 0.85 9.88
C ILE A 78 12.70 0.61 11.35
N ASN A 79 11.82 -0.01 12.13
CA ASN A 79 12.10 -0.33 13.54
C ASN A 79 13.31 -1.28 13.67
N ALA A 80 13.39 -2.30 12.81
CA ALA A 80 14.54 -3.21 12.80
C ALA A 80 15.86 -2.47 12.52
N GLN A 81 15.86 -1.50 11.60
CA GLN A 81 17.04 -0.68 11.30
C GLN A 81 17.43 0.21 12.49
N ASN A 82 16.46 0.82 13.17
CA ASN A 82 16.72 1.64 14.35
C ASN A 82 17.36 0.82 15.49
N VAL A 83 16.83 -0.39 15.77
CA VAL A 83 17.40 -1.26 16.81
C VAL A 83 18.86 -1.63 16.51
N VAL A 84 19.19 -1.91 15.24
CA VAL A 84 20.57 -2.20 14.83
C VAL A 84 21.47 -0.97 15.05
N LEU A 85 20.99 0.22 14.69
CA LEU A 85 21.75 1.46 14.85
C LEU A 85 21.97 1.79 16.33
N GLU A 86 20.94 1.70 17.16
CA GLU A 86 21.02 1.93 18.61
C GLU A 86 21.99 0.96 19.28
N THR A 87 21.94 -0.32 18.88
CA THR A 87 22.89 -1.34 19.37
C THR A 87 24.33 -0.97 18.99
N THR A 88 24.54 -0.48 17.77
CA THR A 88 25.86 -0.07 17.28
C THR A 88 26.38 1.15 18.06
N VAL A 89 25.54 2.16 18.26
CA VAL A 89 25.88 3.36 19.06
C VAL A 89 26.19 2.97 20.50
N THR A 90 25.39 2.08 21.10
CA THR A 90 25.59 1.62 22.47
C THR A 90 26.92 0.88 22.62
N LYS A 91 27.25 0.00 21.67
CA LYS A 91 28.56 -0.68 21.64
C LYS A 91 29.71 0.29 21.49
N ALA A 92 29.60 1.28 20.59
CA ALA A 92 30.63 2.29 20.39
C ALA A 92 30.85 3.15 21.65
N ARG A 93 29.76 3.54 22.34
CA ARG A 93 29.84 4.26 23.61
C ARG A 93 30.47 3.40 24.70
N ALA A 94 30.14 2.11 24.77
CA ALA A 94 30.74 1.20 25.73
C ALA A 94 32.25 1.02 25.48
N SER A 95 32.68 0.91 24.22
CA SER A 95 34.11 0.83 23.89
C SER A 95 34.85 2.12 24.22
N LEU A 96 34.22 3.28 23.98
CA LEU A 96 34.81 4.57 24.33
C LEU A 96 34.94 4.71 25.84
N ALA A 97 33.88 4.40 26.60
CA ALA A 97 33.92 4.43 28.05
C ALA A 97 34.96 3.47 28.64
N ALA A 98 35.15 2.30 28.01
CA ALA A 98 36.21 1.37 28.40
C ALA A 98 37.62 1.93 28.09
N ALA A 99 37.80 2.62 26.97
CA ALA A 99 39.07 3.27 26.63
C ALA A 99 39.38 4.46 27.57
N ASP A 100 38.37 5.25 27.92
CA ASP A 100 38.47 6.41 28.81
C ASP A 100 38.46 6.03 30.30
N SER A 101 38.27 4.75 30.63
CA SER A 101 38.32 4.27 32.01
C SER A 101 39.73 4.38 32.58
N PRO A 102 39.91 4.50 33.92
CA PRO A 102 41.23 4.52 34.54
C PRO A 102 42.11 3.34 34.10
N GLU A 103 41.52 2.16 33.98
CA GLU A 103 42.21 0.94 33.52
C GLU A 103 42.61 1.04 32.05
N GLY A 104 41.74 1.59 31.20
CA GLY A 104 42.01 1.84 29.78
C GLY A 104 43.14 2.85 29.57
N LEU A 105 43.09 3.95 30.32
CA LEU A 105 44.14 4.98 30.31
C LEU A 105 45.47 4.42 30.84
N ALA A 106 45.45 3.61 31.90
CA ALA A 106 46.65 2.96 32.43
C ALA A 106 47.26 1.99 31.40
N ALA A 107 46.44 1.18 30.73
CA ALA A 107 46.88 0.28 29.67
C ALA A 107 47.47 1.05 28.47
N GLN A 108 46.85 2.17 28.08
CA GLN A 108 47.34 3.01 26.98
C GLN A 108 48.63 3.75 27.35
N ALA A 109 48.74 4.23 28.59
CA ALA A 109 49.96 4.82 29.13
C ALA A 109 51.11 3.79 29.17
N ALA A 110 50.83 2.57 29.65
CA ALA A 110 51.80 1.47 29.65
C ALA A 110 52.26 1.09 28.24
N ALA A 111 51.34 1.04 27.27
CA ALA A 111 51.68 0.81 25.85
C ALA A 111 52.54 1.94 25.25
N ALA A 112 52.41 3.17 25.75
CA ALA A 112 53.26 4.30 25.40
C ALA A 112 54.60 4.32 26.17
N GLY A 113 54.87 3.31 27.00
CA GLY A 113 56.10 3.21 27.80
C GLY A 113 56.08 4.07 29.06
N LEU A 114 54.93 4.63 29.45
CA LEU A 114 54.77 5.35 30.71
C LEU A 114 54.56 4.36 31.86
N VAL A 115 55.08 4.68 33.04
CA VAL A 115 54.99 3.85 34.25
C VAL A 115 54.15 4.58 35.29
N GLU A 116 53.33 3.84 36.04
CA GLU A 116 52.53 4.38 37.12
C GLU A 116 53.43 5.06 38.18
N SER A 117 53.11 6.31 38.53
CA SER A 117 53.86 7.02 39.56
C SER A 117 53.53 6.44 40.93
N GLY A 118 54.54 5.93 41.65
CA GLY A 118 54.37 5.38 42.99
C GLY A 118 53.99 6.40 44.07
N SER A 119 54.00 7.71 43.74
CA SER A 119 53.51 8.78 44.62
C SER A 119 52.54 9.70 43.86
N LEU A 120 51.39 9.98 44.49
CA LEU A 120 50.47 11.01 44.04
C LEU A 120 50.84 12.35 44.70
N VAL A 121 51.14 13.36 43.88
CA VAL A 121 51.33 14.73 44.34
C VAL A 121 50.03 15.49 44.10
N MET A 122 49.29 15.78 45.18
CA MET A 122 48.11 16.62 45.10
C MET A 122 48.48 18.09 44.99
N LEU A 123 48.03 18.75 43.93
CA LEU A 123 48.16 20.19 43.73
C LEU A 123 46.88 20.85 44.22
N MET A 124 46.97 21.66 45.28
CA MET A 124 45.85 22.49 45.75
C MET A 124 45.96 23.89 45.16
N PRO A 125 44.90 24.45 44.57
CA PRO A 125 44.88 25.85 44.16
C PRO A 125 44.86 26.76 45.39
N VAL A 126 45.71 27.80 45.38
CA VAL A 126 45.81 28.78 46.49
C VAL A 126 45.33 30.16 46.05
N ALA A 127 45.45 30.49 44.76
CA ALA A 127 44.87 31.65 44.10
C ALA A 127 44.74 31.40 42.59
N ASP A 128 44.08 32.29 41.85
CA ASP A 128 43.98 32.20 40.39
C ASP A 128 45.39 32.11 39.76
N GLY A 129 45.67 30.99 39.10
CA GLY A 129 46.97 30.71 38.47
C GLY A 129 48.09 30.31 39.43
N ALA A 130 47.83 30.17 40.74
CA ALA A 130 48.83 29.79 41.73
C ALA A 130 48.48 28.48 42.44
N LEU A 131 49.40 27.53 42.39
CA LEU A 131 49.29 26.24 43.06
C LEU A 131 50.12 26.24 44.35
N ALA A 132 49.62 25.54 45.37
CA ALA A 132 50.37 25.27 46.59
C ALA A 132 51.64 24.49 46.24
N THR A 133 52.74 24.79 46.93
CA THR A 133 53.94 23.97 46.86
C THR A 133 53.61 22.51 47.21
N PRO A 134 54.00 21.54 46.36
CA PRO A 134 53.85 20.12 46.64
C PRO A 134 54.38 19.78 48.03
N THR A 135 53.55 19.12 48.85
CA THR A 135 53.95 18.67 50.20
C THR A 135 54.61 17.29 50.20
N GLY A 136 54.72 16.64 49.03
CA GLY A 136 55.33 15.32 48.85
C GLY A 136 56.73 15.39 48.24
N ALA A 137 57.56 14.39 48.52
CA ALA A 137 58.89 14.24 47.92
C ALA A 137 58.79 14.10 46.39
N ASP A 138 59.58 14.87 45.65
CA ASP A 138 59.65 14.80 44.19
C ASP A 138 60.17 13.42 43.74
N PRO A 139 59.36 12.60 43.04
CA PRO A 139 59.78 11.27 42.60
C PRO A 139 60.86 11.31 41.51
N PHE A 140 61.11 12.46 40.88
CA PHE A 140 62.16 12.67 39.87
C PHE A 140 63.35 13.48 40.41
N GLY A 141 63.25 13.99 41.64
CA GLY A 141 64.26 14.79 42.32
C GLY A 141 65.36 13.94 42.92
N SER A 142 66.12 13.21 42.09
CA SER A 142 67.38 12.62 42.56
C SER A 142 68.42 13.73 42.72
N GLY A 143 68.56 14.23 43.95
CA GLY A 143 69.76 14.87 44.51
C GLY A 143 70.58 15.78 43.60
N VAL A 144 70.18 17.05 43.46
CA VAL A 144 71.12 18.11 43.04
C VAL A 144 71.18 19.15 44.15
N ASP A 145 71.84 18.77 45.25
CA ASP A 145 72.46 19.74 46.16
C ASP A 145 73.75 20.24 45.48
N ARG A 146 73.85 21.56 45.27
CA ARG A 146 75.11 22.29 45.15
C ARG A 146 75.00 23.58 45.94
#